data_AF-A0A841R7M2-F1
#
_entry.id   AF-A0A841R7M2-F1
#
_cell.length_a   1.000
_cell.length_b   1.000
_cell.length_c   1.000
_cell.angle_alpha   90.00
_cell.angle_beta   90.00
_cell.angle_gamma   90.00
#
_symmetry.space_group_name_H-M   'P 1'
#
loop_
_entity.id
_entity.type
_entity.pdbx_description
1 polymer ?
#
loop_
_entity_poly.entity_id
_entity_poly.type
_entity_poly.pdbx_seq_one_letter_code
_entity_poly.pdbx_strand_id
1 'polypeptide(L)'
;MNNSVFNPFLPAGEYIPDGEPRVFGDRVYLYGSHDRFNGAIFCLNDYVSYSAPLENLSDWRYEGIIYRKTQDPGNRLGLRLLFAPDVVQGSDNRYYLYYTLDFSGIMGVAVSDRPSGPFSFHGHIRDSGGARWGRRTGDHLPFDPGVLVDRGRVYLYSGFAVKIPAPLTGFRSLKSEGGVVVELETDMITIKKEPLLLFPAKGPGSYSDHEFFEASSIRKINDLYYFIYSSRHNHELCYAVSERPDSGFQFAGTLVSLGDIGLSGITQEGKGRNYLGNTHGSLLQHNGKFFIFYHRQTNRNSFSRQACAEELPLGGNGLPVQAEVTSCGLNGKPLPGSGEYGAYIACNLGSLRGVGRYDSYCPRFLFRKHPYITQEGKDGRPGAYQYIANMQNGALVGFKYFEFVQSGTITIKARGAAEGEITVFCSEQGDKVAEFPLHLRNRRRWTEIRTSFSPPVGVHPLYFRFSGKGKMDFLSFTFLR
;
A
#
# COMPACT_ATOMS: atom_id res chain seq x y z
N MET A 1 17.66 20.50 -8.87
CA MET A 1 16.40 20.31 -8.11
C MET A 1 16.61 19.07 -7.26
N ASN A 2 16.27 19.09 -5.97
CA ASN A 2 16.47 17.91 -5.11
C ASN A 2 15.55 16.79 -5.60
N ASN A 3 16.12 15.75 -6.20
CA ASN A 3 15.47 14.48 -6.58
C ASN A 3 15.17 13.66 -5.32
N SER A 4 14.36 14.20 -4.41
CA SER A 4 13.92 13.45 -3.22
C SER A 4 12.53 12.88 -3.48
N VAL A 5 12.43 11.57 -3.35
CA VAL A 5 11.15 10.86 -3.23
C VAL A 5 10.81 10.72 -1.75
N PHE A 6 9.54 10.56 -1.41
CA PHE A 6 9.07 10.34 -0.04
C PHE A 6 7.80 9.49 -0.11
N ASN A 7 7.36 8.91 1.00
CA ASN A 7 6.07 8.21 1.02
C ASN A 7 4.90 9.19 1.19
N PRO A 8 3.82 9.06 0.38
CA PRO A 8 3.64 8.10 -0.70
C PRO A 8 4.53 8.46 -1.91
N PHE A 9 5.16 7.46 -2.53
CA PHE A 9 6.21 7.67 -3.55
C PHE A 9 5.69 8.06 -4.93
N LEU A 10 4.38 7.90 -5.15
CA LEU A 10 3.67 8.42 -6.31
C LEU A 10 3.13 9.82 -6.03
N PRO A 11 2.75 10.61 -7.07
CA PRO A 11 2.18 11.93 -6.89
C PRO A 11 1.03 11.93 -5.86
N ALA A 12 0.93 12.97 -5.03
CA ALA A 12 0.02 12.99 -3.89
C ALA A 12 -1.45 12.66 -4.24
N GLY A 13 -1.94 13.07 -5.42
CA GLY A 13 -3.31 12.80 -5.87
C GLY A 13 -3.52 11.45 -6.55
N GLU A 14 -2.52 10.57 -6.52
CA GLU A 14 -2.55 9.25 -7.14
C GLU A 14 -2.82 8.15 -6.10
N TYR A 15 -3.74 7.25 -6.42
CA TYR A 15 -4.27 6.26 -5.48
C TYR A 15 -4.16 4.85 -6.06
N ILE A 16 -2.94 4.32 -6.04
CA ILE A 16 -2.59 2.99 -6.52
C ILE A 16 -2.30 2.05 -5.36
N PRO A 17 -3.32 1.36 -4.81
CA PRO A 17 -3.09 0.27 -3.87
C PRO A 17 -2.69 -1.02 -4.56
N ASP A 18 -2.48 -2.05 -3.74
CA ASP A 18 -2.20 -3.42 -4.19
C ASP A 18 -0.95 -3.46 -5.10
N GLY A 19 0.07 -2.68 -4.73
CA GLY A 19 1.23 -2.38 -5.56
C GLY A 19 2.19 -3.57 -5.71
N GLU A 20 2.31 -4.06 -6.94
CA GLU A 20 3.08 -5.21 -7.36
C GLU A 20 4.31 -4.76 -8.18
N PRO A 21 5.49 -4.60 -7.56
CA PRO A 21 6.71 -4.22 -8.26
C PRO A 21 7.24 -5.37 -9.13
N ARG A 22 7.54 -5.09 -10.39
CA ARG A 22 8.16 -6.04 -11.35
C ARG A 22 9.33 -5.41 -12.07
N VAL A 23 10.42 -6.16 -12.18
CA VAL A 23 11.58 -5.72 -12.95
C VAL A 23 11.48 -6.24 -14.37
N PHE A 24 11.46 -5.33 -15.34
CA PHE A 24 11.49 -5.65 -16.76
C PHE A 24 12.51 -4.75 -17.45
N GLY A 25 13.57 -5.36 -18.00
CA GLY A 25 14.71 -4.60 -18.53
C GLY A 25 15.44 -3.85 -17.41
N ASP A 26 15.68 -2.56 -17.63
CA ASP A 26 16.40 -1.65 -16.73
C ASP A 26 15.47 -0.86 -15.78
N ARG A 27 14.20 -1.27 -15.68
CA ARG A 27 13.16 -0.55 -14.91
C ARG A 27 12.39 -1.44 -13.97
N VAL A 28 11.98 -0.86 -12.85
CA VAL A 28 10.88 -1.38 -12.04
C VAL A 28 9.58 -0.77 -12.50
N TYR A 29 8.57 -1.59 -12.72
CA TYR A 29 7.18 -1.22 -12.99
C TYR A 29 6.35 -1.51 -11.75
N LEU A 30 5.43 -0.60 -11.42
CA LEU A 30 4.40 -0.82 -10.42
C LEU A 30 3.08 -1.09 -11.14
N TYR A 31 2.50 -2.24 -10.85
CA TYR A 31 1.13 -2.59 -11.22
C TYR A 31 0.29 -2.61 -9.97
N GLY A 32 -0.87 -1.97 -9.98
CA GLY A 32 -1.73 -1.96 -8.81
C GLY A 32 -3.15 -1.69 -9.20
N SER A 33 -4.04 -1.88 -8.24
CA SER A 33 -5.41 -1.39 -8.37
C SER A 33 -5.42 0.13 -8.51
N HIS A 34 -6.56 0.69 -8.94
CA HIS A 34 -6.69 2.13 -9.07
C HIS A 34 -7.94 2.63 -8.36
N ASP A 35 -7.73 3.09 -7.13
CA ASP A 35 -8.76 3.73 -6.32
C ASP A 35 -9.11 5.11 -6.92
N ARG A 36 -10.28 5.61 -6.57
CA ARG A 36 -10.67 7.00 -6.81
C ARG A 36 -10.72 7.70 -5.47
N PHE A 37 -10.18 8.92 -5.36
CA PHE A 37 -10.28 9.66 -4.11
C PHE A 37 -11.74 9.78 -3.66
N ASN A 38 -11.97 9.45 -2.39
CA ASN A 38 -13.30 9.46 -1.78
C ASN A 38 -14.31 8.60 -2.58
N GLY A 39 -13.84 7.52 -3.21
CA GLY A 39 -14.66 6.52 -3.86
C GLY A 39 -15.64 5.87 -2.89
N ALA A 40 -16.77 5.40 -3.42
CA ALA A 40 -17.77 4.67 -2.63
C ALA A 40 -17.34 3.23 -2.32
N ILE A 41 -16.38 2.69 -3.06
CA ILE A 41 -15.85 1.33 -2.97
C ILE A 41 -14.45 1.27 -3.61
N PHE A 42 -13.74 0.17 -3.38
CA PHE A 42 -12.42 -0.13 -3.93
C PHE A 42 -12.34 -0.02 -5.46
N CYS A 43 -11.18 0.39 -5.98
CA CYS A 43 -10.69 0.11 -7.33
C CYS A 43 -11.67 0.51 -8.46
N LEU A 44 -12.17 1.74 -8.41
CA LEU A 44 -13.18 2.24 -9.33
C LEU A 44 -12.66 2.55 -10.75
N ASN A 45 -11.36 2.87 -10.88
CA ASN A 45 -10.77 3.40 -12.11
C ASN A 45 -10.11 2.30 -12.98
N ASP A 46 -9.75 2.66 -14.22
CA ASP A 46 -8.95 1.82 -15.12
C ASP A 46 -7.54 1.60 -14.56
N TYR A 47 -6.88 0.48 -14.89
CA TYR A 47 -5.50 0.29 -14.47
C TYR A 47 -4.56 1.25 -15.17
N VAL A 48 -3.63 1.78 -14.40
CA VAL A 48 -2.48 2.57 -14.85
C VAL A 48 -1.19 1.91 -14.35
N SER A 49 -0.06 2.28 -14.93
CA SER A 49 1.24 1.87 -14.41
C SER A 49 2.16 3.07 -14.23
N TYR A 50 3.07 2.93 -13.27
CA TYR A 50 4.22 3.79 -13.10
C TYR A 50 5.49 2.96 -13.22
N SER A 51 6.59 3.56 -13.66
CA SER A 51 7.89 2.89 -13.65
C SER A 51 9.01 3.83 -13.25
N ALA A 52 10.06 3.29 -12.63
CA ALA A 52 11.29 4.02 -12.32
C ALA A 52 12.51 3.25 -12.86
N PRO A 53 13.60 3.95 -13.24
CA PRO A 53 14.89 3.29 -13.48
C PRO A 53 15.30 2.48 -12.24
N LEU A 54 15.84 1.27 -12.42
CA LEU A 54 16.28 0.43 -11.29
C LEU A 54 17.34 1.11 -10.42
N GLU A 55 18.23 1.86 -11.06
CA GLU A 55 19.30 2.61 -10.39
C GLU A 55 18.83 3.95 -9.79
N ASN A 56 17.55 4.31 -9.97
CA ASN A 56 16.98 5.53 -9.44
C ASN A 56 15.48 5.40 -9.11
N LEU A 57 15.19 4.76 -7.98
CA LEU A 57 13.82 4.58 -7.45
C LEU A 57 13.14 5.89 -6.99
N SER A 58 13.76 7.05 -7.20
CA SER A 58 13.15 8.36 -6.94
C SER A 58 12.45 8.97 -8.15
N ASP A 59 12.64 8.41 -9.36
CA ASP A 59 12.18 9.00 -10.63
C ASP A 59 11.07 8.15 -11.28
N TRP A 60 9.89 8.19 -10.66
CA TRP A 60 8.72 7.46 -11.14
C TRP A 60 7.99 8.21 -12.25
N ARG A 61 7.90 7.57 -13.42
CA ARG A 61 7.19 8.03 -14.61
C ARG A 61 5.82 7.39 -14.71
N TYR A 62 4.80 8.17 -15.04
CA TYR A 62 3.48 7.67 -15.44
C TYR A 62 3.55 7.01 -16.83
N GLU A 63 3.19 5.74 -16.94
CA GLU A 63 3.18 4.99 -18.21
C GLU A 63 1.85 5.10 -18.97
N GLY A 64 0.82 5.68 -18.35
CA GLY A 64 -0.50 5.78 -18.95
C GLY A 64 -1.48 4.72 -18.43
N ILE A 65 -2.66 4.70 -19.06
CA ILE A 65 -3.69 3.68 -18.85
C ILE A 65 -3.24 2.42 -19.58
N ILE A 66 -2.99 1.35 -18.83
CA ILE A 66 -2.47 0.09 -19.36
C ILE A 66 -3.60 -0.88 -19.72
N TYR A 67 -4.74 -0.81 -19.01
CA TYR A 67 -5.88 -1.69 -19.24
C TYR A 67 -7.17 -1.06 -18.72
N ARG A 68 -8.18 -0.95 -19.58
CA ARG A 68 -9.50 -0.40 -19.24
C ARG A 68 -10.45 -1.48 -18.79
N LYS A 69 -11.30 -1.15 -17.81
CA LYS A 69 -12.29 -2.07 -17.24
C LYS A 69 -13.25 -2.64 -18.28
N THR A 70 -13.52 -1.86 -19.33
CA THR A 70 -14.44 -2.21 -20.43
C THR A 70 -13.82 -3.13 -21.48
N GLN A 71 -12.51 -3.40 -21.43
CA GLN A 71 -11.85 -4.33 -22.35
C GLN A 71 -12.15 -5.78 -22.04
N ASP A 72 -12.52 -6.13 -20.79
CA ASP A 72 -12.99 -7.46 -20.46
C ASP A 72 -14.41 -7.67 -21.03
N PRO A 73 -14.65 -8.70 -21.87
CA PRO A 73 -15.97 -8.98 -22.43
C PRO A 73 -17.06 -9.23 -21.36
N GLY A 74 -16.67 -9.70 -20.17
CA GLY A 74 -17.54 -9.87 -19.00
C GLY A 74 -17.81 -8.56 -18.22
N ASN A 75 -17.21 -7.44 -18.64
CA ASN A 75 -17.36 -6.12 -18.02
C ASN A 75 -17.48 -4.98 -19.04
N ARG A 76 -18.09 -5.22 -20.22
CA ARG A 76 -18.25 -4.19 -21.28
C ARG A 76 -18.91 -2.88 -20.82
N LEU A 77 -19.76 -2.94 -19.79
CA LEU A 77 -20.42 -1.76 -19.21
C LEU A 77 -19.57 -1.03 -18.14
N GLY A 78 -18.40 -1.57 -17.78
CA GLY A 78 -17.48 -0.96 -16.80
C GLY A 78 -17.96 -0.98 -15.35
N LEU A 79 -19.03 -1.73 -15.05
CA LEU A 79 -19.68 -1.76 -13.73
C LEU A 79 -18.91 -2.56 -12.69
N ARG A 80 -18.20 -3.61 -13.11
CA ARG A 80 -17.35 -4.43 -12.23
C ARG A 80 -16.05 -3.72 -11.90
N LEU A 81 -15.51 -4.00 -10.72
CA LEU A 81 -14.24 -3.46 -10.23
C LEU A 81 -13.08 -4.33 -10.73
N LEU A 82 -11.88 -3.74 -10.83
CA LEU A 82 -10.66 -4.49 -11.17
C LEU A 82 -9.73 -4.50 -9.95
N PHE A 83 -9.51 -5.67 -9.36
CA PHE A 83 -8.73 -5.84 -8.13
C PHE A 83 -7.37 -6.47 -8.39
N ALA A 84 -6.37 -5.95 -7.67
CA ALA A 84 -5.03 -6.50 -7.41
C ALA A 84 -4.37 -7.14 -8.63
N PRO A 85 -3.89 -6.35 -9.61
CA PRO A 85 -3.26 -6.90 -10.77
C PRO A 85 -1.83 -7.36 -10.49
N ASP A 86 -1.38 -8.37 -11.22
CA ASP A 86 0.02 -8.77 -11.31
C ASP A 86 0.41 -9.02 -12.77
N VAL A 87 1.66 -8.73 -13.11
CA VAL A 87 2.20 -8.87 -14.47
C VAL A 87 3.43 -9.76 -14.47
N VAL A 88 3.45 -10.76 -15.34
CA VAL A 88 4.62 -11.60 -15.61
C VAL A 88 4.93 -11.64 -17.11
N GLN A 89 6.20 -11.87 -17.45
CA GLN A 89 6.59 -12.18 -18.81
C GLN A 89 6.45 -13.69 -19.05
N GLY A 90 5.68 -14.08 -20.07
CA GLY A 90 5.54 -15.46 -20.50
C GLY A 90 6.76 -15.97 -21.25
N SER A 91 6.80 -17.28 -21.49
CA SER A 91 7.91 -17.91 -22.26
C SER A 91 7.96 -17.47 -23.74
N ASP A 92 6.90 -16.84 -24.23
CA ASP A 92 6.81 -16.24 -25.56
C ASP A 92 7.26 -14.76 -25.60
N ASN A 93 7.87 -14.27 -24.52
CA ASN A 93 8.33 -12.89 -24.31
C ASN A 93 7.22 -11.83 -24.22
N ARG A 94 5.94 -12.21 -24.24
CA ARG A 94 4.83 -11.28 -24.02
C ARG A 94 4.55 -11.11 -22.53
N TYR A 95 3.89 -10.02 -22.18
CA TYR A 95 3.54 -9.65 -20.81
C TYR A 95 2.07 -9.95 -20.55
N TYR A 96 1.79 -10.63 -19.44
CA TYR A 96 0.46 -11.09 -19.05
C TYR A 96 0.04 -10.45 -17.75
N LEU A 97 -1.02 -9.64 -17.79
CA LEU A 97 -1.63 -8.97 -16.65
C LEU A 97 -2.81 -9.80 -16.15
N TYR A 98 -2.67 -10.38 -14.96
CA TYR A 98 -3.73 -11.09 -14.25
C TYR A 98 -4.50 -10.13 -13.37
N TYR A 99 -5.81 -10.28 -13.27
CA TYR A 99 -6.66 -9.42 -12.45
C TYR A 99 -7.94 -10.12 -12.00
N THR A 100 -8.53 -9.64 -10.91
CA THR A 100 -9.80 -10.16 -10.39
C THR A 100 -10.96 -9.22 -10.73
N LEU A 101 -12.08 -9.76 -11.23
CA LEU A 101 -13.32 -9.03 -11.44
C LEU A 101 -14.15 -9.02 -10.15
N ASP A 102 -13.99 -7.98 -9.34
CA ASP A 102 -14.70 -7.80 -8.07
C ASP A 102 -14.79 -9.09 -7.21
N PHE A 103 -15.89 -9.31 -6.49
CA PHE A 103 -16.14 -10.57 -5.78
C PHE A 103 -16.84 -11.62 -6.65
N SER A 104 -16.90 -11.43 -7.97
CA SER A 104 -17.63 -12.29 -8.88
C SER A 104 -17.11 -13.71 -8.90
N GLY A 105 -15.85 -13.93 -8.50
CA GLY A 105 -15.13 -15.20 -8.59
C GLY A 105 -14.70 -15.52 -10.02
N ILE A 106 -14.31 -14.49 -10.78
CA ILE A 106 -13.75 -14.60 -12.13
C ILE A 106 -12.40 -13.89 -12.14
N MET A 107 -11.38 -14.59 -12.61
CA MET A 107 -10.05 -14.03 -12.87
C MET A 107 -9.80 -13.91 -14.36
N GLY A 108 -9.40 -12.72 -14.78
CA GLY A 108 -9.06 -12.41 -16.16
C GLY A 108 -7.57 -12.24 -16.36
N VAL A 109 -7.16 -12.39 -17.62
CA VAL A 109 -5.81 -12.18 -18.11
C VAL A 109 -5.88 -11.29 -19.33
N ALA A 110 -5.02 -10.28 -19.37
CA ALA A 110 -4.77 -9.45 -20.53
C ALA A 110 -3.30 -9.60 -20.97
N VAL A 111 -2.99 -9.36 -22.25
CA VAL A 111 -1.67 -9.58 -22.84
C VAL A 111 -1.18 -8.34 -23.59
N SER A 112 0.13 -8.09 -23.56
CA SER A 112 0.79 -7.03 -24.33
C SER A 112 2.19 -7.46 -24.77
N ASP A 113 2.71 -6.85 -25.82
CA ASP A 113 4.11 -7.00 -26.24
C ASP A 113 5.07 -6.09 -25.44
N ARG A 114 4.53 -5.25 -24.54
CA ARG A 114 5.30 -4.31 -23.71
C ARG A 114 4.86 -4.37 -22.25
N PRO A 115 5.78 -4.19 -21.29
CA PRO A 115 5.42 -4.19 -19.87
C PRO A 115 4.51 -3.01 -19.50
N SER A 116 4.63 -1.88 -20.20
CA SER A 116 3.78 -0.70 -20.02
C SER A 116 2.43 -0.79 -20.73
N GLY A 117 2.11 -1.91 -21.39
CA GLY A 117 0.93 -2.02 -22.23
C GLY A 117 1.00 -1.17 -23.52
N PRO A 118 -0.15 -0.85 -24.12
CA PRO A 118 -1.50 -1.22 -23.67
C PRO A 118 -1.71 -2.74 -23.73
N PHE A 119 -2.45 -3.27 -22.77
CA PHE A 119 -2.84 -4.68 -22.74
C PHE A 119 -4.18 -4.87 -23.47
N SER A 120 -4.35 -6.05 -24.07
CA SER A 120 -5.59 -6.50 -24.69
C SER A 120 -6.10 -7.74 -23.98
N PHE A 121 -7.42 -7.91 -23.88
CA PHE A 121 -8.00 -9.08 -23.23
C PHE A 121 -7.49 -10.38 -23.88
N HIS A 122 -6.98 -11.30 -23.05
CA HIS A 122 -6.45 -12.59 -23.47
C HIS A 122 -7.43 -13.73 -23.15
N GLY A 123 -7.99 -13.74 -21.93
CA GLY A 123 -8.96 -14.76 -21.53
C GLY A 123 -9.35 -14.70 -20.07
N HIS A 124 -10.24 -15.61 -19.66
CA HIS A 124 -10.48 -15.95 -18.26
C HIS A 124 -9.81 -17.28 -17.94
N ILE A 125 -9.32 -17.45 -16.71
CA ILE A 125 -8.74 -18.72 -16.27
C ILE A 125 -9.78 -19.85 -16.41
N ARG A 126 -9.36 -20.99 -16.95
CA ARG A 126 -10.25 -22.12 -17.30
C ARG A 126 -9.58 -23.47 -17.07
N ASP A 127 -10.38 -24.49 -16.82
CA ASP A 127 -9.91 -25.88 -16.85
C ASP A 127 -9.64 -26.37 -18.28
N SER A 128 -9.07 -27.57 -18.40
CA SER A 128 -8.77 -28.22 -19.69
C SER A 128 -10.01 -28.51 -20.54
N GLY A 129 -11.21 -28.54 -19.92
CA GLY A 129 -12.49 -28.66 -20.61
C GLY A 129 -13.07 -27.31 -21.07
N GLY A 130 -12.40 -26.20 -20.76
CA GLY A 130 -12.81 -24.85 -21.10
C GLY A 130 -13.78 -24.20 -20.11
N ALA A 131 -14.13 -24.88 -19.00
CA ALA A 131 -14.97 -24.27 -17.98
C ALA A 131 -14.15 -23.27 -17.15
N ARG A 132 -14.70 -22.07 -16.94
CA ARG A 132 -14.01 -21.00 -16.21
C ARG A 132 -13.84 -21.34 -14.74
N TRP A 133 -12.67 -21.04 -14.18
CA TRP A 133 -12.40 -21.20 -12.75
C TRP A 133 -13.33 -20.30 -11.92
N GLY A 134 -13.80 -20.83 -10.79
CA GLY A 134 -14.74 -20.19 -9.90
C GLY A 134 -16.19 -20.32 -10.38
N ARG A 135 -16.46 -21.01 -11.51
CA ARG A 135 -17.82 -21.20 -12.01
C ARG A 135 -18.43 -22.55 -11.62
N ARG A 136 -17.65 -23.47 -11.02
CA ARG A 136 -18.16 -24.73 -10.45
C ARG A 136 -18.35 -24.55 -8.94
N THR A 137 -19.44 -25.09 -8.40
CA THR A 137 -19.64 -25.12 -6.95
C THR A 137 -18.54 -25.96 -6.30
N GLY A 138 -17.93 -25.43 -5.24
CA GLY A 138 -16.80 -26.07 -4.57
C GLY A 138 -15.42 -25.69 -5.13
N ASP A 139 -15.35 -24.91 -6.21
CA ASP A 139 -14.09 -24.28 -6.61
C ASP A 139 -13.59 -23.34 -5.49
N HIS A 140 -12.26 -23.23 -5.36
CA HIS A 140 -11.64 -22.14 -4.61
C HIS A 140 -11.96 -20.79 -5.25
N LEU A 141 -12.19 -19.76 -4.44
CA LEU A 141 -12.44 -18.40 -4.94
C LEU A 141 -11.17 -17.84 -5.60
N PRO A 142 -11.19 -17.53 -6.91
CA PRO A 142 -10.10 -16.78 -7.54
C PRO A 142 -10.15 -15.33 -7.06
N PHE A 143 -9.11 -14.91 -6.37
CA PHE A 143 -8.96 -13.58 -5.77
C PHE A 143 -7.46 -13.22 -5.61
N ASP A 144 -7.10 -11.96 -5.78
CA ASP A 144 -5.73 -11.41 -5.63
C ASP A 144 -4.62 -12.29 -6.24
N PRO A 145 -4.43 -12.28 -7.58
CA PRO A 145 -3.42 -13.09 -8.25
C PRO A 145 -1.99 -12.65 -7.90
N GLY A 146 -1.14 -13.63 -7.59
CA GLY A 146 0.31 -13.52 -7.66
C GLY A 146 0.85 -14.59 -8.59
N VAL A 147 1.71 -14.24 -9.55
CA VAL A 147 2.10 -15.13 -10.64
C VAL A 147 3.62 -15.29 -10.71
N LEU A 148 4.06 -16.50 -11.01
CA LEU A 148 5.46 -16.84 -11.20
C LEU A 148 5.63 -17.63 -12.48
N VAL A 149 6.52 -17.16 -13.35
CA VAL A 149 7.04 -17.94 -14.47
C VAL A 149 8.47 -18.34 -14.11
N ASP A 150 8.72 -19.64 -13.95
CA ASP A 150 10.04 -20.17 -13.62
C ASP A 150 10.30 -21.46 -14.37
N ARG A 151 11.45 -21.54 -15.07
CA ARG A 151 11.87 -22.73 -15.84
C ARG A 151 10.78 -23.28 -16.78
N GLY A 152 10.06 -22.39 -17.46
CA GLY A 152 8.99 -22.74 -18.42
C GLY A 152 7.68 -23.20 -17.78
N ARG A 153 7.55 -23.17 -16.45
CA ARG A 153 6.32 -23.46 -15.71
C ARG A 153 5.69 -22.17 -15.21
N VAL A 154 4.36 -22.18 -15.14
CA VAL A 154 3.56 -21.03 -14.73
C VAL A 154 2.79 -21.40 -13.48
N TYR A 155 2.98 -20.65 -12.40
CA TYR A 155 2.30 -20.83 -11.13
C TYR A 155 1.48 -19.59 -10.81
N LEU A 156 0.20 -19.78 -10.55
CA LEU A 156 -0.74 -18.77 -10.12
C LEU A 156 -1.12 -19.04 -8.66
N TYR A 157 -0.79 -18.10 -7.79
CA TYR A 157 -1.19 -18.06 -6.39
C TYR A 157 -2.38 -17.12 -6.25
N SER A 158 -3.34 -17.51 -5.43
CA SER A 158 -4.60 -16.77 -5.32
C SER A 158 -5.38 -17.27 -4.10
N GLY A 159 -6.29 -16.47 -3.58
CA GLY A 159 -7.24 -16.94 -2.57
C GLY A 159 -7.70 -15.83 -1.65
N PHE A 160 -8.71 -16.17 -0.83
CA PHE A 160 -9.25 -15.28 0.17
C PHE A 160 -9.74 -16.09 1.37
N ALA A 161 -9.63 -15.52 2.58
CA ALA A 161 -10.06 -16.18 3.81
C ALA A 161 -11.51 -15.84 4.22
N VAL A 162 -12.19 -14.93 3.51
CA VAL A 162 -13.58 -14.56 3.82
C VAL A 162 -14.55 -15.22 2.84
N LYS A 163 -15.59 -15.87 3.39
CA LYS A 163 -16.65 -16.48 2.59
C LYS A 163 -17.52 -15.40 1.94
N ILE A 164 -17.56 -15.40 0.62
CA ILE A 164 -18.40 -14.49 -0.16
C ILE A 164 -19.82 -15.07 -0.33
N PRO A 165 -20.88 -14.28 -0.07
CA PRO A 165 -22.25 -14.69 -0.35
C PRO A 165 -22.48 -15.08 -1.82
N ALA A 166 -23.19 -16.18 -2.05
CA ALA A 166 -23.43 -16.73 -3.38
C ALA A 166 -24.00 -15.72 -4.40
N PRO A 167 -24.92 -14.78 -4.06
CA PRO A 167 -25.38 -13.79 -5.03
C PRO A 167 -24.27 -12.92 -5.64
N LEU A 168 -23.21 -12.63 -4.88
CA LEU A 168 -22.07 -11.83 -5.37
C LEU A 168 -21.17 -12.64 -6.30
N THR A 169 -21.10 -13.96 -6.14
CA THR A 169 -20.32 -14.87 -6.97
C THR A 169 -21.11 -15.43 -8.17
N GLY A 170 -22.25 -14.84 -8.53
CA GLY A 170 -23.11 -15.36 -9.60
C GLY A 170 -23.82 -16.67 -9.23
N PHE A 171 -24.29 -16.75 -7.99
CA PHE A 171 -24.96 -17.90 -7.38
C PHE A 171 -24.09 -19.17 -7.34
N ARG A 172 -22.79 -19.01 -7.06
CA ARG A 172 -21.84 -20.10 -6.90
C ARG A 172 -21.36 -20.19 -5.45
N SER A 173 -21.48 -21.36 -4.83
CA SER A 173 -20.88 -21.57 -3.51
C SER A 173 -19.40 -21.90 -3.68
N LEU A 174 -18.54 -20.91 -3.48
CA LEU A 174 -17.08 -21.02 -3.59
C LEU A 174 -16.43 -21.21 -2.22
N LYS A 175 -15.24 -21.84 -2.21
CA LYS A 175 -14.43 -22.04 -1.02
C LYS A 175 -13.51 -20.84 -0.78
N SER A 176 -13.42 -20.43 0.49
CA SER A 176 -12.52 -19.38 0.98
C SER A 176 -11.73 -19.93 2.16
N GLU A 177 -10.91 -20.95 1.90
CA GLU A 177 -10.21 -21.73 2.93
C GLU A 177 -8.76 -21.29 3.14
N GLY A 178 -8.26 -20.37 2.31
CA GLY A 178 -6.87 -19.89 2.33
C GLY A 178 -6.33 -19.62 0.93
N GLY A 179 -5.01 -19.48 0.85
CA GLY A 179 -4.26 -19.30 -0.40
C GLY A 179 -4.00 -20.63 -1.10
N VAL A 180 -4.28 -20.67 -2.40
CA VAL A 180 -4.04 -21.80 -3.28
C VAL A 180 -2.91 -21.51 -4.25
N VAL A 181 -2.27 -22.57 -4.76
CA VAL A 181 -1.41 -22.53 -5.94
C VAL A 181 -2.04 -23.35 -7.07
N VAL A 182 -1.97 -22.83 -8.29
CA VAL A 182 -2.50 -23.43 -9.51
C VAL A 182 -1.38 -23.45 -10.55
N GLU A 183 -1.04 -24.63 -11.07
CA GLU A 183 -0.13 -24.73 -12.21
C GLU A 183 -0.92 -24.47 -13.50
N LEU A 184 -0.47 -23.54 -14.33
CA LEU A 184 -1.07 -23.22 -15.62
C LEU A 184 -0.22 -23.79 -16.77
N GLU A 185 -0.87 -24.03 -17.91
CA GLU A 185 -0.18 -24.25 -19.17
C GLU A 185 0.50 -22.96 -19.66
N THR A 186 1.41 -23.10 -20.63
CA THR A 186 2.16 -21.97 -21.21
C THR A 186 1.29 -21.01 -22.03
N ASP A 187 0.01 -21.32 -22.23
CA ASP A 187 -0.98 -20.38 -22.77
C ASP A 187 -1.44 -19.32 -21.75
N MET A 188 -0.96 -19.43 -20.51
CA MET A 188 -1.16 -18.51 -19.39
C MET A 188 -2.59 -18.47 -18.83
N ILE A 189 -3.52 -19.30 -19.31
CA ILE A 189 -4.93 -19.27 -18.89
C ILE A 189 -5.56 -20.64 -18.63
N THR A 190 -4.94 -21.72 -19.10
CA THR A 190 -5.47 -23.08 -18.94
C THR A 190 -4.85 -23.74 -17.70
N ILE A 191 -5.70 -24.20 -16.79
CA ILE A 191 -5.29 -24.92 -15.58
C ILE A 191 -4.76 -26.29 -15.98
N LYS A 192 -3.52 -26.57 -15.59
CA LYS A 192 -2.84 -27.84 -15.81
C LYS A 192 -3.10 -28.85 -14.69
N LYS A 193 -3.21 -28.35 -13.45
CA LYS A 193 -3.53 -29.14 -12.26
C LYS A 193 -4.53 -28.39 -11.39
N GLU A 194 -5.47 -29.13 -10.81
CA GLU A 194 -6.47 -28.55 -9.91
C GLU A 194 -5.81 -27.76 -8.76
N PRO A 195 -6.44 -26.67 -8.27
CA PRO A 195 -5.87 -25.83 -7.23
C PRO A 195 -5.50 -26.61 -5.96
N LEU A 196 -4.27 -26.39 -5.47
CA LEU A 196 -3.78 -26.94 -4.21
C LEU A 196 -3.88 -25.89 -3.11
N LEU A 197 -4.60 -26.16 -2.03
CA LEU A 197 -4.58 -25.33 -0.82
C LEU A 197 -3.21 -25.40 -0.16
N LEU A 198 -2.45 -24.32 -0.26
CA LEU A 198 -1.06 -24.25 0.19
C LEU A 198 -0.89 -23.41 1.46
N PHE A 199 -1.75 -22.41 1.64
CA PHE A 199 -1.72 -21.49 2.79
C PHE A 199 -3.09 -21.46 3.48
N PRO A 200 -3.43 -22.46 4.31
CA PRO A 200 -4.71 -22.50 5.00
C PRO A 200 -4.93 -21.26 5.87
N ALA A 201 -6.15 -20.73 5.87
CA ALA A 201 -6.54 -19.61 6.72
C ALA A 201 -6.70 -20.00 8.21
N LYS A 202 -6.68 -21.31 8.51
CA LYS A 202 -6.77 -21.88 9.86
C LYS A 202 -6.41 -23.37 9.86
N GLY A 203 -6.05 -23.89 11.02
CA GLY A 203 -5.84 -25.32 11.23
C GLY A 203 -4.44 -25.80 10.84
N PRO A 204 -4.23 -27.12 10.69
CA PRO A 204 -2.91 -27.66 10.37
C PRO A 204 -2.33 -27.04 9.09
N GLY A 205 -1.08 -26.59 9.18
CA GLY A 205 -0.37 -25.94 8.07
C GLY A 205 -0.58 -24.43 7.95
N SER A 206 -1.48 -23.82 8.72
CA SER A 206 -1.56 -22.35 8.81
C SER A 206 -0.44 -21.78 9.70
N TYR A 207 -0.05 -20.53 9.46
CA TYR A 207 0.94 -19.83 10.27
C TYR A 207 0.27 -19.18 11.47
N SER A 208 0.50 -19.72 12.67
CA SER A 208 -0.16 -19.24 13.90
C SER A 208 0.02 -17.74 14.10
N ASP A 209 -1.07 -17.05 14.43
CA ASP A 209 -1.17 -15.58 14.59
C ASP A 209 -0.96 -14.77 13.31
N HIS A 210 -0.41 -15.36 12.25
CA HIS A 210 -0.22 -14.73 10.95
C HIS A 210 -0.87 -15.56 9.84
N GLU A 211 -2.05 -16.14 10.09
CA GLU A 211 -2.73 -17.00 9.12
C GLU A 211 -3.05 -16.23 7.84
N PHE A 212 -3.11 -16.91 6.69
CA PHE A 212 -3.41 -16.28 5.41
C PHE A 212 -4.77 -15.58 5.41
N PHE A 213 -4.83 -14.37 4.86
CA PHE A 213 -6.06 -13.64 4.61
C PHE A 213 -6.31 -13.37 3.12
N GLU A 214 -5.41 -12.61 2.47
CA GLU A 214 -5.51 -12.20 1.06
C GLU A 214 -4.12 -11.82 0.48
N ALA A 215 -4.08 -11.12 -0.66
CA ALA A 215 -2.88 -10.49 -1.21
C ALA A 215 -1.76 -11.44 -1.62
N SER A 216 -2.10 -12.53 -2.33
CA SER A 216 -1.08 -13.50 -2.76
C SER A 216 -0.06 -12.85 -3.69
N SER A 217 1.22 -12.92 -3.33
CA SER A 217 2.31 -12.52 -4.21
C SER A 217 3.51 -13.45 -4.05
N ILE A 218 4.24 -13.68 -5.14
CA ILE A 218 5.34 -14.64 -5.17
C ILE A 218 6.55 -14.03 -5.88
N ARG A 219 7.73 -14.24 -5.29
CA ARG A 219 9.01 -13.87 -5.89
C ARG A 219 9.96 -15.04 -5.86
N LYS A 220 10.78 -15.17 -6.89
CA LYS A 220 11.97 -16.01 -6.84
C LYS A 220 13.17 -15.10 -6.69
N ILE A 221 13.95 -15.31 -5.63
CA ILE A 221 15.14 -14.53 -5.33
C ILE A 221 16.24 -15.56 -5.05
N ASN A 222 17.23 -15.60 -5.94
CA ASN A 222 18.21 -16.69 -6.01
C ASN A 222 17.49 -18.05 -6.12
N ASP A 223 17.79 -18.99 -5.22
CA ASP A 223 17.23 -20.34 -5.20
C ASP A 223 15.97 -20.48 -4.33
N LEU A 224 15.51 -19.37 -3.71
CA LEU A 224 14.37 -19.38 -2.81
C LEU A 224 13.15 -18.68 -3.42
N TYR A 225 11.98 -19.22 -3.10
CA TYR A 225 10.68 -18.66 -3.38
C TYR A 225 10.14 -17.97 -2.14
N TYR A 226 9.81 -16.69 -2.28
CA TYR A 226 9.26 -15.83 -1.23
C TYR A 226 7.79 -15.61 -1.55
N PHE A 227 6.90 -16.16 -0.73
CA PHE A 227 5.47 -15.92 -0.82
C PHE A 227 5.08 -14.83 0.16
N ILE A 228 4.64 -13.68 -0.35
CA ILE A 228 4.16 -12.52 0.40
C ILE A 228 2.63 -12.59 0.45
N TYR A 229 2.05 -12.25 1.60
CA TYR A 229 0.60 -12.23 1.77
C TYR A 229 0.18 -11.29 2.90
N SER A 230 -1.08 -10.87 2.88
CA SER A 230 -1.72 -10.16 4.00
C SER A 230 -2.25 -11.19 5.00
N SER A 231 -1.89 -11.03 6.27
CA SER A 231 -2.30 -11.97 7.32
C SER A 231 -3.73 -11.69 7.80
N ARG A 232 -4.27 -12.55 8.67
CA ARG A 232 -5.56 -12.35 9.36
C ARG A 232 -5.69 -11.02 10.10
N HIS A 233 -4.58 -10.35 10.43
CA HIS A 233 -4.59 -9.03 11.04
C HIS A 233 -4.92 -7.94 10.01
N ASN A 234 -4.80 -8.24 8.72
CA ASN A 234 -5.16 -7.45 7.54
C ASN A 234 -4.34 -6.15 7.39
N HIS A 235 -3.67 -5.67 8.44
CA HIS A 235 -2.88 -4.45 8.47
C HIS A 235 -1.38 -4.66 8.22
N GLU A 236 -0.96 -5.89 7.89
CA GLU A 236 0.44 -6.24 7.70
C GLU A 236 0.64 -7.13 6.48
N LEU A 237 1.85 -7.04 5.90
CA LEU A 237 2.34 -8.02 4.94
C LEU A 237 3.36 -8.92 5.63
N CYS A 238 3.13 -10.22 5.53
CA CYS A 238 4.03 -11.25 6.00
C CYS A 238 4.59 -12.03 4.81
N TYR A 239 5.53 -12.92 5.09
CA TYR A 239 6.04 -13.82 4.08
C TYR A 239 6.46 -15.18 4.61
N ALA A 240 6.49 -16.13 3.70
CA ALA A 240 7.04 -17.45 3.89
C ALA A 240 8.05 -17.77 2.78
N VAL A 241 9.04 -18.62 3.08
CA VAL A 241 10.10 -19.00 2.14
C VAL A 241 10.10 -20.50 1.87
N SER A 242 10.45 -20.89 0.65
CA SER A 242 10.62 -22.29 0.26
C SER A 242 11.71 -22.46 -0.80
N GLU A 243 12.28 -23.65 -0.90
CA GLU A 243 13.12 -24.09 -2.04
C GLU A 243 12.27 -24.59 -3.23
N ARG A 244 10.94 -24.67 -3.06
CA ARG A 244 9.99 -25.14 -4.07
C ARG A 244 8.85 -24.14 -4.24
N PRO A 245 8.36 -23.93 -5.47
CA PRO A 245 7.27 -22.99 -5.70
C PRO A 245 5.92 -23.50 -5.15
N ASP A 246 5.70 -24.81 -5.04
CA ASP A 246 4.38 -25.39 -4.77
C ASP A 246 4.27 -26.15 -3.45
N SER A 247 5.28 -26.10 -2.59
CA SER A 247 5.33 -26.85 -1.33
C SER A 247 6.40 -26.31 -0.38
N GLY A 248 6.36 -26.73 0.89
CA GLY A 248 7.48 -26.55 1.83
C GLY A 248 7.70 -25.14 2.38
N PHE A 249 6.73 -24.23 2.21
CA PHE A 249 6.85 -22.86 2.70
C PHE A 249 6.88 -22.79 4.23
N GLN A 250 7.89 -22.11 4.76
CA GLN A 250 8.05 -21.82 6.18
C GLN A 250 7.90 -20.33 6.42
N PHE A 251 7.09 -19.97 7.41
CA PHE A 251 6.90 -18.57 7.80
C PHE A 251 8.24 -17.93 8.17
N ALA A 252 8.50 -16.75 7.62
CA ALA A 252 9.78 -16.05 7.75
C ALA A 252 9.64 -14.68 8.45
N GLY A 253 8.42 -14.18 8.65
CA GLY A 253 8.14 -13.00 9.47
C GLY A 253 7.20 -11.99 8.83
N THR A 254 7.04 -10.86 9.53
CA THR A 254 6.36 -9.66 9.03
C THR A 254 7.35 -8.77 8.28
N LEU A 255 6.97 -8.27 7.12
CA LEU A 255 7.75 -7.33 6.29
C LEU A 255 7.38 -5.87 6.58
N VAL A 256 6.09 -5.59 6.76
CA VAL A 256 5.60 -4.25 7.13
C VAL A 256 4.27 -4.37 7.84
N SER A 257 4.01 -3.47 8.78
CA SER A 257 2.72 -3.36 9.47
C SER A 257 2.31 -1.90 9.51
N LEU A 258 1.08 -1.62 9.09
CA LEU A 258 0.52 -0.28 9.22
C LEU A 258 0.54 0.11 10.70
N GLY A 259 1.02 1.32 10.99
CA GLY A 259 1.17 1.79 12.36
C GLY A 259 2.27 1.12 13.19
N ASP A 260 3.21 0.42 12.56
CA ASP A 260 4.40 -0.18 13.19
C ASP A 260 4.06 -1.20 14.31
N ILE A 261 2.94 -1.93 14.20
CA ILE A 261 2.63 -3.03 15.14
C ILE A 261 3.71 -4.10 15.01
N GLY A 262 4.28 -4.55 16.14
CA GLY A 262 5.43 -5.45 16.21
C GLY A 262 6.76 -4.74 16.44
N LEU A 263 6.84 -3.43 16.23
CA LEU A 263 8.07 -2.65 16.44
C LEU A 263 8.01 -1.82 17.72
N SER A 264 9.18 -1.56 18.31
CA SER A 264 9.34 -0.68 19.49
C SER A 264 8.41 -1.01 20.68
N GLY A 265 8.03 -2.28 20.85
CA GLY A 265 7.11 -2.72 21.91
C GLY A 265 5.62 -2.42 21.67
N ILE A 266 5.24 -1.99 20.45
CA ILE A 266 3.84 -1.77 20.08
C ILE A 266 3.21 -3.11 19.72
N THR A 267 2.35 -3.64 20.58
CA THR A 267 1.65 -4.93 20.37
C THR A 267 0.13 -4.79 20.26
N GLN A 268 -0.40 -3.59 20.48
CA GLN A 268 -1.84 -3.32 20.49
C GLN A 268 -2.18 -2.34 19.36
N GLU A 269 -3.14 -2.71 18.51
CA GLU A 269 -3.58 -1.88 17.37
C GLU A 269 -3.92 -0.43 17.76
N GLY A 270 -4.64 -0.22 18.86
CA GLY A 270 -5.04 1.13 19.30
C GLY A 270 -3.88 2.05 19.70
N LYS A 271 -2.68 1.47 19.92
CA LYS A 271 -1.42 2.17 20.21
C LYS A 271 -0.52 2.30 18.97
N GLY A 272 -1.00 1.86 17.81
CA GLY A 272 -0.28 2.03 16.56
C GLY A 272 0.07 3.49 16.26
N ARG A 273 1.14 3.69 15.50
CA ARG A 273 1.62 5.02 15.10
C ARG A 273 0.79 5.64 13.97
N ASN A 274 -0.08 4.87 13.32
CA ASN A 274 -0.95 5.33 12.25
C ASN A 274 -2.26 4.53 12.26
N TYR A 275 -3.26 5.00 11.52
CA TYR A 275 -4.50 4.26 11.31
C TYR A 275 -4.24 3.01 10.47
N LEU A 276 -5.02 1.97 10.79
CA LEU A 276 -4.88 0.65 10.20
C LEU A 276 -5.97 0.42 9.16
N GLY A 277 -5.84 -0.65 8.39
CA GLY A 277 -6.82 -1.12 7.41
C GLY A 277 -6.24 -2.29 6.65
N ASN A 278 -6.85 -2.66 5.53
CA ASN A 278 -6.27 -3.68 4.65
C ASN A 278 -4.92 -3.22 4.07
N THR A 279 -3.98 -4.12 3.85
CA THR A 279 -2.76 -3.82 3.12
C THR A 279 -2.43 -4.93 2.14
N HIS A 280 -1.78 -4.56 1.04
CA HIS A 280 -1.45 -5.42 -0.10
C HIS A 280 -0.24 -4.83 -0.80
N GLY A 281 0.66 -5.69 -1.25
CA GLY A 281 1.78 -5.36 -2.11
C GLY A 281 2.79 -6.49 -2.13
N SER A 282 4.02 -6.19 -2.53
CA SER A 282 5.03 -7.24 -2.70
C SER A 282 6.47 -6.73 -2.55
N LEU A 283 7.38 -7.69 -2.62
CA LEU A 283 8.80 -7.55 -2.40
C LEU A 283 9.53 -7.30 -3.72
N LEU A 284 10.49 -6.38 -3.67
CA LEU A 284 11.52 -6.20 -4.69
C LEU A 284 12.88 -6.46 -4.05
N GLN A 285 13.73 -7.26 -4.70
CA GLN A 285 15.15 -7.36 -4.35
C GLN A 285 15.97 -6.80 -5.49
N HIS A 286 16.88 -5.88 -5.18
CA HIS A 286 17.79 -5.27 -6.14
C HIS A 286 19.08 -4.85 -5.44
N ASN A 287 20.24 -5.09 -6.07
CA ASN A 287 21.55 -4.70 -5.55
C ASN A 287 21.81 -5.08 -4.08
N GLY A 288 21.37 -6.28 -3.67
CA GLY A 288 21.56 -6.77 -2.30
C GLY A 288 20.60 -6.18 -1.26
N LYS A 289 19.72 -5.26 -1.67
CA LYS A 289 18.69 -4.64 -0.83
C LYS A 289 17.33 -5.23 -1.11
N PHE A 290 16.48 -5.23 -0.09
CA PHE A 290 15.08 -5.62 -0.20
C PHE A 290 14.21 -4.39 0.02
N PHE A 291 13.12 -4.30 -0.72
CA PHE A 291 12.14 -3.24 -0.61
C PHE A 291 10.75 -3.86 -0.53
N ILE A 292 9.95 -3.42 0.44
CA ILE A 292 8.54 -3.81 0.54
C ILE A 292 7.69 -2.69 -0.04
N PHE A 293 6.86 -3.03 -1.02
CA PHE A 293 5.82 -2.15 -1.55
C PHE A 293 4.50 -2.52 -0.88
N TYR A 294 3.75 -1.51 -0.48
CA TYR A 294 2.49 -1.68 0.24
C TYR A 294 1.61 -0.44 0.01
N HIS A 295 0.48 -0.38 0.71
CA HIS A 295 -0.35 0.82 0.69
C HIS A 295 -0.86 1.19 2.08
N ARG A 296 -1.16 2.48 2.25
CA ARG A 296 -1.80 3.04 3.45
C ARG A 296 -3.17 3.64 3.11
N GLN A 297 -4.04 3.77 4.11
CA GLN A 297 -5.36 4.39 3.92
C GLN A 297 -5.31 5.90 4.16
N THR A 298 -6.16 6.62 3.42
CA THR A 298 -6.44 8.04 3.65
C THR A 298 -7.95 8.28 3.74
N ASN A 299 -8.35 9.50 4.08
CA ASN A 299 -9.73 9.97 4.02
C ASN A 299 -10.74 9.15 4.88
N ARG A 300 -10.24 8.51 5.95
CA ARG A 300 -11.03 7.71 6.92
C ARG A 300 -11.91 6.66 6.26
N ASN A 301 -11.40 6.00 5.23
CA ASN A 301 -12.05 4.89 4.56
C ASN A 301 -11.00 3.96 3.96
N SER A 302 -11.45 2.81 3.46
CA SER A 302 -10.57 1.80 2.85
C SER A 302 -10.40 1.95 1.33
N PHE A 303 -10.94 3.01 0.72
CA PHE A 303 -11.08 3.15 -0.74
C PHE A 303 -10.33 4.38 -1.29
N SER A 304 -9.40 4.92 -0.51
CA SER A 304 -8.53 6.03 -0.91
C SER A 304 -7.12 5.70 -0.44
N ARG A 305 -6.54 4.68 -1.06
CA ARG A 305 -5.29 4.07 -0.63
C ARG A 305 -4.12 4.54 -1.49
N GLN A 306 -2.98 4.83 -0.86
CA GLN A 306 -1.80 5.38 -1.54
C GLN A 306 -0.63 4.40 -1.48
N ALA A 307 0.11 4.32 -2.58
CA ALA A 307 1.32 3.50 -2.69
C ALA A 307 2.44 4.03 -1.79
N CYS A 308 2.97 3.14 -0.97
CA CYS A 308 4.14 3.38 -0.13
C CYS A 308 5.16 2.26 -0.35
N ALA A 309 6.43 2.53 -0.05
CA ALA A 309 7.44 1.49 -0.01
C ALA A 309 8.54 1.81 0.99
N GLU A 310 9.18 0.80 1.57
CA GLU A 310 10.31 0.95 2.49
C GLU A 310 11.46 0.03 2.08
N GLU A 311 12.70 0.45 2.34
CA GLU A 311 13.84 -0.48 2.38
C GLU A 311 13.73 -1.36 3.62
N LEU A 312 13.91 -2.68 3.45
CA LEU A 312 13.83 -3.66 4.52
C LEU A 312 15.20 -3.88 5.15
N PRO A 313 15.32 -3.79 6.50
CA PRO A 313 16.51 -4.27 7.19
C PRO A 313 16.65 -5.79 7.04
N LEU A 314 17.88 -6.29 7.15
CA LEU A 314 18.18 -7.71 7.15
C LEU A 314 18.41 -8.23 8.57
N GLY A 315 17.84 -9.39 8.87
CA GLY A 315 18.13 -10.15 10.09
C GLY A 315 19.47 -10.87 10.01
N GLY A 316 19.89 -11.49 11.12
CA GLY A 316 21.17 -12.21 11.20
C GLY A 316 21.30 -13.42 10.26
N ASN A 317 20.17 -13.93 9.75
CA ASN A 317 20.11 -15.01 8.76
C ASN A 317 20.08 -14.50 7.30
N GLY A 318 20.20 -13.18 7.08
CA GLY A 318 20.15 -12.56 5.75
C GLY A 318 18.75 -12.43 5.15
N LEU A 319 17.69 -12.82 5.88
CA LEU A 319 16.31 -12.62 5.46
C LEU A 319 15.80 -11.23 5.89
N PRO A 320 14.91 -10.60 5.10
CA PRO A 320 14.34 -9.31 5.47
C PRO A 320 13.49 -9.41 6.74
N VAL A 321 13.58 -8.39 7.59
CA VAL A 321 12.73 -8.23 8.78
C VAL A 321 11.91 -6.96 8.66
N GLN A 322 10.92 -6.82 9.54
CA GLN A 322 9.92 -5.76 9.45
C GLN A 322 10.54 -4.36 9.31
N ALA A 323 10.15 -3.65 8.25
CA ALA A 323 10.48 -2.25 8.05
C ALA A 323 9.65 -1.35 8.97
N GLU A 324 10.27 -0.27 9.43
CA GLU A 324 9.56 0.86 10.02
C GLU A 324 8.90 1.67 8.90
N VAL A 325 7.65 2.10 9.11
CA VAL A 325 6.96 3.01 8.17
C VAL A 325 7.52 4.42 8.32
N THR A 326 8.04 5.00 7.24
CA THR A 326 8.71 6.30 7.21
C THR A 326 8.11 7.26 6.19
N SER A 327 8.45 8.55 6.32
CA SER A 327 8.23 9.55 5.28
C SER A 327 9.28 9.46 4.18
N CYS A 328 10.45 8.88 4.43
CA CYS A 328 11.53 8.75 3.45
C CYS A 328 11.20 7.75 2.33
N GLY A 329 10.58 6.62 2.66
CA GLY A 329 10.30 5.55 1.70
C GLY A 329 11.51 5.19 0.84
N LEU A 330 11.37 5.29 -0.49
CA LEU A 330 12.40 4.94 -1.47
C LEU A 330 13.56 5.96 -1.59
N ASN A 331 13.64 6.99 -0.73
CA ASN A 331 14.67 8.03 -0.82
C ASN A 331 16.10 7.52 -0.52
N GLY A 332 16.23 6.41 0.21
CA GLY A 332 17.51 5.79 0.59
C GLY A 332 18.34 6.61 1.60
N LYS A 333 17.84 7.76 2.06
CA LYS A 333 18.47 8.64 3.04
C LYS A 333 17.43 9.53 3.74
N PRO A 334 17.77 10.20 4.86
CA PRO A 334 16.92 11.19 5.49
C PRO A 334 16.57 12.34 4.54
N LEU A 335 15.40 12.94 4.73
CA LEU A 335 14.99 14.14 4.00
C LEU A 335 15.81 15.35 4.49
N PRO A 336 16.15 16.33 3.62
CA PRO A 336 16.84 17.53 4.07
C PRO A 336 16.04 18.32 5.10
N GLY A 337 16.65 18.75 6.21
CA GLY A 337 16.09 19.72 7.17
C GLY A 337 15.98 21.15 6.62
N SER A 338 15.63 21.31 5.34
CA SER A 338 15.51 22.55 4.58
C SER A 338 14.43 22.39 3.51
N GLY A 339 13.74 23.48 3.14
CA GLY A 339 12.72 23.45 2.10
C GLY A 339 11.31 23.19 2.63
N GLU A 340 10.33 23.11 1.72
CA GLU A 340 8.91 22.91 2.05
C GLU A 340 8.49 21.45 1.83
N TYR A 341 7.75 20.91 2.79
CA TYR A 341 7.19 19.56 2.78
C TYR A 341 5.69 19.60 3.02
N GLY A 342 4.93 18.88 2.19
CA GLY A 342 3.50 18.70 2.41
C GLY A 342 3.23 17.83 3.63
N ALA A 343 2.29 18.21 4.48
CA ALA A 343 1.92 17.45 5.67
C ALA A 343 1.36 16.05 5.33
N TYR A 344 0.91 15.84 4.08
CA TYR A 344 0.43 14.54 3.62
C TYR A 344 1.49 13.43 3.64
N ILE A 345 2.79 13.75 3.73
CA ILE A 345 3.86 12.74 3.82
C ILE A 345 3.98 12.12 5.23
N ALA A 346 3.10 12.50 6.17
CA ALA A 346 3.12 11.98 7.53
C ALA A 346 3.07 10.45 7.56
N CYS A 347 4.06 9.85 8.22
CA CYS A 347 4.14 8.42 8.46
C CYS A 347 3.52 8.02 9.80
N ASN A 348 3.46 8.96 10.76
CA ASN A 348 2.75 8.81 12.02
C ASN A 348 1.56 9.78 12.07
N LEU A 349 0.41 9.29 12.51
CA LEU A 349 -0.80 10.07 12.69
C LEU A 349 -1.66 9.47 13.80
N GLY A 350 -1.98 10.27 14.81
CA GLY A 350 -2.78 9.78 15.94
C GLY A 350 -3.59 10.88 16.61
N SER A 351 -4.64 10.46 17.32
CA SER A 351 -5.38 11.34 18.22
C SER A 351 -4.96 11.12 19.67
N LEU A 352 -5.43 11.96 20.58
CA LEU A 352 -5.28 11.74 22.03
C LEU A 352 -5.83 10.38 22.49
N ARG A 353 -6.78 9.79 21.74
CA ARG A 353 -7.39 8.48 22.02
C ARG A 353 -6.69 7.33 21.27
N GLY A 354 -5.53 7.59 20.69
CA GLY A 354 -4.83 6.65 19.82
C GLY A 354 -5.40 6.60 18.40
N VAL A 355 -5.24 5.44 17.78
CA VAL A 355 -5.62 5.13 16.40
C VAL A 355 -6.66 4.01 16.36
N GLY A 356 -7.07 3.60 15.17
CA GLY A 356 -7.96 2.46 14.96
C GLY A 356 -8.01 2.08 13.48
N ARG A 357 -8.94 1.19 13.13
CA ARG A 357 -9.01 0.62 11.77
C ARG A 357 -10.04 1.29 10.86
N TYR A 358 -9.63 1.68 9.65
CA TYR A 358 -10.52 2.25 8.63
C TYR A 358 -11.34 1.21 7.84
N ASP A 359 -11.07 -0.08 8.03
CA ASP A 359 -11.90 -1.19 7.53
C ASP A 359 -13.00 -1.62 8.52
N SER A 360 -13.07 -0.98 9.69
CA SER A 360 -14.16 -1.12 10.66
C SER A 360 -15.52 -0.62 10.12
N TYR A 361 -16.61 -1.00 10.79
CA TYR A 361 -17.95 -0.49 10.45
C TYR A 361 -18.07 1.02 10.71
N CYS A 362 -18.48 1.79 9.69
CA CYS A 362 -18.71 3.24 9.78
C CYS A 362 -17.51 4.06 10.33
N PRO A 363 -16.30 3.95 9.73
CA PRO A 363 -15.07 4.53 10.27
C PRO A 363 -15.12 6.07 10.33
N ARG A 364 -15.78 6.73 9.38
CA ARG A 364 -15.94 8.20 9.36
C ARG A 364 -16.70 8.72 10.58
N PHE A 365 -17.66 7.94 11.09
CA PHE A 365 -18.42 8.26 12.30
C PHE A 365 -17.59 7.99 13.55
N LEU A 366 -16.96 6.81 13.63
CA LEU A 366 -16.12 6.40 14.76
C LEU A 366 -14.96 7.37 14.99
N PHE A 367 -14.26 7.74 13.90
CA PHE A 367 -13.10 8.61 13.89
C PHE A 367 -13.44 10.06 13.52
N ARG A 368 -14.67 10.53 13.81
CA ARG A 368 -15.10 11.90 13.45
C ARG A 368 -14.22 12.99 14.07
N LYS A 369 -13.63 12.72 15.24
CA LYS A 369 -12.79 13.64 16.04
C LYS A 369 -11.28 13.43 15.85
N HIS A 370 -10.90 12.50 15.00
CA HIS A 370 -9.52 12.11 14.77
C HIS A 370 -8.94 12.87 13.57
N PRO A 371 -7.61 13.11 13.53
CA PRO A 371 -6.96 13.65 12.35
C PRO A 371 -6.92 12.61 11.23
N TYR A 372 -6.82 13.06 9.98
CA TYR A 372 -6.74 12.17 8.81
C TYR A 372 -6.13 12.90 7.61
N ILE A 373 -5.36 12.19 6.79
CA ILE A 373 -4.89 12.70 5.51
C ILE A 373 -6.07 12.74 4.54
N THR A 374 -6.24 13.83 3.79
CA THR A 374 -7.31 14.00 2.81
C THR A 374 -6.87 14.92 1.67
N GLN A 375 -7.73 15.08 0.67
CA GLN A 375 -7.51 15.92 -0.50
C GLN A 375 -8.60 16.98 -0.64
N GLU A 376 -8.20 18.16 -1.12
CA GLU A 376 -9.09 19.15 -1.70
C GLU A 376 -8.87 19.19 -3.22
N GLY A 377 -9.95 19.20 -4.00
CA GLY A 377 -9.89 19.04 -5.46
C GLY A 377 -10.13 17.59 -5.92
N LYS A 378 -10.35 17.42 -7.23
CA LYS A 378 -10.59 16.11 -7.86
C LYS A 378 -9.29 15.54 -8.41
N ASP A 379 -9.20 14.22 -8.46
CA ASP A 379 -8.07 13.48 -9.02
C ASP A 379 -7.71 13.98 -10.43
N GLY A 380 -6.41 14.10 -10.70
CA GLY A 380 -5.86 14.55 -11.98
C GLY A 380 -6.20 15.99 -12.37
N ARG A 381 -6.82 16.80 -11.50
CA ARG A 381 -7.10 18.22 -11.79
C ARG A 381 -5.97 19.12 -11.28
N PRO A 382 -5.56 20.14 -12.06
CA PRO A 382 -4.66 21.18 -11.58
C PRO A 382 -5.19 21.82 -10.29
N GLY A 383 -4.30 21.98 -9.31
CA GLY A 383 -4.66 22.55 -8.01
C GLY A 383 -5.31 21.59 -7.03
N ALA A 384 -5.41 20.28 -7.33
CA ALA A 384 -5.68 19.29 -6.29
C ALA A 384 -4.46 19.17 -5.36
N TYR A 385 -4.70 19.16 -4.05
CA TYR A 385 -3.63 19.06 -3.06
C TYR A 385 -4.10 18.30 -1.82
N GLN A 386 -3.14 17.69 -1.13
CA GLN A 386 -3.38 16.92 0.09
C GLN A 386 -2.93 17.65 1.34
N TYR A 387 -3.59 17.36 2.45
CA TYR A 387 -3.34 17.96 3.76
C TYR A 387 -3.84 17.02 4.86
N ILE A 388 -3.45 17.29 6.10
CA ILE A 388 -4.02 16.63 7.28
C ILE A 388 -5.18 17.47 7.78
N ALA A 389 -6.37 16.89 7.79
CA ALA A 389 -7.57 17.53 8.29
C ALA A 389 -7.82 17.20 9.76
N ASN A 390 -8.55 18.08 10.45
CA ASN A 390 -9.20 17.80 11.73
C ASN A 390 -8.24 17.40 12.88
N MET A 391 -7.07 18.04 12.95
CA MET A 391 -6.24 17.98 14.15
C MET A 391 -6.97 18.68 15.31
N GLN A 392 -7.27 17.93 16.37
CA GLN A 392 -7.90 18.39 17.61
C GLN A 392 -6.93 18.22 18.78
N ASN A 393 -7.30 18.65 19.99
CA ASN A 393 -6.47 18.54 21.17
C ASN A 393 -5.80 17.15 21.31
N GLY A 394 -4.47 17.14 21.45
CA GLY A 394 -3.64 15.94 21.55
C GLY A 394 -3.43 15.19 20.24
N ALA A 395 -3.86 15.73 19.09
CA ALA A 395 -3.49 15.16 17.79
C ALA A 395 -1.98 15.26 17.58
N LEU A 396 -1.39 14.15 17.14
CA LEU A 396 0.03 14.00 16.85
C LEU A 396 0.21 13.67 15.37
N VAL A 397 1.13 14.37 14.72
CA VAL A 397 1.60 14.09 13.37
C VAL A 397 3.10 13.89 13.44
N GLY A 398 3.62 12.83 12.81
CA GLY A 398 5.05 12.56 12.79
C GLY A 398 5.57 12.26 11.39
N PHE A 399 6.83 12.63 11.19
CA PHE A 399 7.56 12.53 9.94
C PHE A 399 8.95 11.95 10.21
N LYS A 400 9.35 10.92 9.46
CA LYS A 400 10.58 10.16 9.70
C LYS A 400 11.35 10.01 8.38
N TYR A 401 12.59 10.45 8.22
CA TYR A 401 13.46 11.23 9.11
C TYR A 401 14.00 12.46 8.37
N PHE A 402 14.49 13.45 9.12
CA PHE A 402 15.18 14.62 8.58
C PHE A 402 16.62 14.71 9.05
N GLU A 403 17.50 15.21 8.19
CA GLU A 403 18.87 15.60 8.56
C GLU A 403 18.93 17.11 8.84
N PHE A 404 19.16 17.47 10.11
CA PHE A 404 19.30 18.86 10.56
C PHE A 404 20.76 19.20 10.80
N VAL A 405 21.22 20.33 10.25
CA VAL A 405 22.63 20.78 10.35
C VAL A 405 22.81 22.01 11.23
N GLN A 406 21.73 22.77 11.49
CA GLN A 406 21.75 23.98 12.32
C GLN A 406 20.34 24.36 12.77
N SER A 407 20.24 25.25 13.76
CA SER A 407 19.00 25.95 14.11
C SER A 407 18.57 26.94 13.02
N GLY A 408 17.30 27.33 13.04
CA GLY A 408 16.74 28.27 12.07
C GLY A 408 15.32 28.68 12.42
N THR A 409 14.49 28.84 11.39
CA THR A 409 13.07 29.14 11.51
C THR A 409 12.25 28.01 10.91
N ILE A 410 11.16 27.64 11.57
CA ILE A 410 10.15 26.73 11.01
C ILE A 410 8.86 27.50 10.76
N THR A 411 8.25 27.27 9.59
CA THR A 411 6.94 27.80 9.21
C THR A 411 5.96 26.65 9.02
N ILE A 412 4.71 26.83 9.43
CA ILE A 412 3.60 25.93 9.10
C ILE A 412 2.54 26.69 8.31
N LYS A 413 1.89 26.01 7.36
CA LYS A 413 0.66 26.46 6.69
C LYS A 413 -0.54 25.72 7.28
N ALA A 414 -1.42 26.45 7.94
CA ALA A 414 -2.59 25.89 8.63
C ALA A 414 -3.85 26.74 8.39
N ARG A 415 -5.02 26.12 8.52
CA ARG A 415 -6.33 26.80 8.51
C ARG A 415 -7.26 26.17 9.54
N GLY A 416 -8.33 26.86 9.92
CA GLY A 416 -9.32 26.29 10.82
C GLY A 416 -9.99 27.27 11.77
N ALA A 417 -10.65 26.69 12.76
CA ALA A 417 -11.24 27.41 13.90
C ALA A 417 -10.66 26.76 15.16
N ALA A 418 -9.48 27.23 15.58
CA ALA A 418 -8.69 26.63 16.64
C ALA A 418 -7.93 27.70 17.44
N GLU A 419 -7.81 27.47 18.73
CA GLU A 419 -6.97 28.24 19.64
C GLU A 419 -6.12 27.30 20.49
N GLY A 420 -4.85 27.65 20.69
CA GLY A 420 -3.93 26.87 21.51
C GLY A 420 -2.51 26.99 20.98
N GLU A 421 -1.82 25.87 20.86
CA GLU A 421 -0.44 25.82 20.39
C GLU A 421 -0.14 24.55 19.62
N ILE A 422 0.91 24.61 18.80
CA ILE A 422 1.55 23.42 18.25
C ILE A 422 2.95 23.33 18.83
N THR A 423 3.26 22.23 19.49
CA THR A 423 4.62 21.93 19.98
C THR A 423 5.31 20.97 19.03
N VAL A 424 6.60 21.20 18.78
CA VAL A 424 7.42 20.37 17.90
C VAL A 424 8.47 19.62 18.69
N PHE A 425 8.68 18.35 18.36
CA PHE A 425 9.63 17.46 19.03
C PHE A 425 10.49 16.71 18.02
N CYS A 426 11.75 16.42 18.40
CA CYS A 426 12.66 15.57 17.63
C CYS A 426 12.73 14.12 18.15
N SER A 427 11.85 13.74 19.09
CA SER A 427 11.62 12.36 19.53
C SER A 427 10.23 12.28 20.21
N GLU A 428 9.69 11.07 20.41
CA GLU A 428 8.34 10.91 20.99
C GLU A 428 8.22 11.45 22.43
N GLN A 429 9.35 11.48 23.17
CA GLN A 429 9.44 11.82 24.60
C GLN A 429 10.49 12.91 24.91
N GLY A 430 11.04 13.56 23.89
CA GLY A 430 12.11 14.54 24.05
C GLY A 430 11.62 15.95 24.35
N ASP A 431 12.58 16.85 24.50
CA ASP A 431 12.32 18.28 24.69
C ASP A 431 11.71 18.93 23.45
N LYS A 432 10.93 20.00 23.69
CA LYS A 432 10.38 20.80 22.60
C LYS A 432 11.50 21.55 21.87
N VAL A 433 11.43 21.55 20.54
CA VAL A 433 12.41 22.24 19.66
C VAL A 433 11.82 23.45 18.93
N ALA A 434 10.49 23.59 18.95
CA ALA A 434 9.74 24.76 18.51
C ALA A 434 8.33 24.78 19.11
N GLU A 435 7.72 25.96 19.15
CA GLU A 435 6.36 26.18 19.63
C GLU A 435 5.68 27.28 18.81
N PHE A 436 4.48 26.98 18.32
CA PHE A 436 3.66 27.92 17.57
C PHE A 436 2.42 28.30 18.39
N PRO A 437 2.25 29.57 18.81
CA PRO A 437 0.95 30.02 19.29
C PRO A 437 -0.04 29.99 18.11
N LEU A 438 -1.17 29.31 18.31
CA LEU A 438 -2.16 29.06 17.28
C LEU A 438 -3.43 29.88 17.55
N HIS A 439 -3.74 30.80 16.64
CA HIS A 439 -5.00 31.55 16.63
C HIS A 439 -5.63 31.54 15.24
N LEU A 440 -6.39 30.50 14.93
CA LEU A 440 -7.04 30.32 13.63
C LEU A 440 -8.53 30.66 13.73
N ARG A 441 -8.97 31.62 12.91
CA ARG A 441 -10.38 32.07 12.84
C ARG A 441 -11.06 31.76 11.51
N ASN A 442 -10.30 31.37 10.48
CA ASN A 442 -10.80 31.17 9.13
C ASN A 442 -10.60 29.72 8.68
N ARG A 443 -11.70 29.06 8.29
CA ARG A 443 -11.71 27.67 7.84
C ARG A 443 -11.35 27.48 6.36
N ARG A 444 -11.25 28.56 5.58
CA ARG A 444 -11.00 28.50 4.13
C ARG A 444 -9.61 29.00 3.77
N ARG A 445 -9.10 30.01 4.46
CA ARG A 445 -7.81 30.64 4.16
C ARG A 445 -6.67 29.94 4.90
N TRP A 446 -5.66 29.50 4.16
CA TRP A 446 -4.38 29.05 4.70
C TRP A 446 -3.59 30.24 5.26
N THR A 447 -3.07 30.08 6.46
CA THR A 447 -2.26 31.06 7.18
C THR A 447 -0.89 30.47 7.45
N GLU A 448 0.15 31.25 7.20
CA GLU A 448 1.51 30.92 7.60
C GLU A 448 1.78 31.40 9.02
N ILE A 449 2.34 30.52 9.84
CA ILE A 449 2.75 30.81 11.22
C ILE A 449 4.20 30.36 11.35
N ARG A 450 5.06 31.23 11.87
CA ARG A 450 6.51 31.00 11.96
C ARG A 450 7.01 31.18 13.38
N THR A 451 8.04 30.41 13.73
CA THR A 451 8.69 30.47 15.04
C THR A 451 10.15 30.02 14.92
N SER A 452 10.96 30.28 15.95
CA SER A 452 12.32 29.75 16.03
C SER A 452 12.32 28.23 16.15
N PHE A 453 13.31 27.60 15.54
CA PHE A 453 13.47 26.15 15.50
C PHE A 453 14.89 25.76 15.87
N SER A 454 15.03 25.00 16.94
CA SER A 454 16.32 24.57 17.47
C SER A 454 16.39 23.05 17.59
N PRO A 455 16.42 22.31 16.47
CA PRO A 455 16.59 20.86 16.50
C PRO A 455 18.02 20.49 16.93
N PRO A 456 18.23 19.32 17.54
CA PRO A 456 19.56 18.75 17.66
C PRO A 456 20.14 18.50 16.25
N VAL A 457 21.45 18.69 16.10
CA VAL A 457 22.15 18.35 14.85
C VAL A 457 22.12 16.83 14.64
N GLY A 458 21.95 16.41 13.39
CA GLY A 458 21.92 15.00 12.99
C GLY A 458 20.57 14.55 12.42
N VAL A 459 20.35 13.24 12.41
CA VAL A 459 19.16 12.62 11.84
C VAL A 459 18.10 12.41 12.91
N HIS A 460 16.97 13.10 12.77
CA HIS A 460 15.90 13.08 13.78
C HIS A 460 14.52 12.96 13.13
N PRO A 461 13.57 12.26 13.78
CA PRO A 461 12.17 12.34 13.41
C PRO A 461 11.63 13.72 13.78
N LEU A 462 10.50 14.12 13.22
CA LEU A 462 9.84 15.38 13.57
C LEU A 462 8.38 15.14 13.91
N TYR A 463 7.96 15.58 15.08
CA TYR A 463 6.57 15.44 15.54
C TYR A 463 5.94 16.79 15.83
N PHE A 464 4.70 16.98 15.39
CA PHE A 464 3.87 18.14 15.68
C PHE A 464 2.69 17.69 16.53
N ARG A 465 2.52 18.31 17.70
CA ARG A 465 1.38 18.05 18.59
C ARG A 465 0.53 19.29 18.72
N PHE A 466 -0.76 19.18 18.41
CA PHE A 466 -1.70 20.28 18.66
C PHE A 466 -2.30 20.15 20.06
N SER A 467 -2.22 21.22 20.85
CA SER A 467 -2.82 21.34 22.19
C SER A 467 -3.72 22.56 22.21
N GLY A 468 -5.02 22.39 22.47
CA GLY A 468 -5.95 23.52 22.41
C GLY A 468 -7.42 23.18 22.22
N LYS A 469 -8.21 24.19 21.86
CA LYS A 469 -9.65 24.09 21.56
C LYS A 469 -9.89 24.19 20.05
N GLY A 470 -10.97 23.55 19.60
CA GLY A 470 -11.37 23.58 18.19
C GLY A 470 -10.63 22.57 17.33
N LYS A 471 -10.49 22.87 16.03
CA LYS A 471 -9.80 21.99 15.07
C LYS A 471 -9.09 22.78 13.99
N MET A 472 -7.94 22.26 13.57
CA MET A 472 -7.14 22.81 12.48
C MET A 472 -6.89 21.77 11.39
N ASP A 473 -6.64 22.28 10.19
CA ASP A 473 -6.08 21.56 9.08
C ASP A 473 -4.62 22.01 8.89
N PHE A 474 -3.74 21.09 8.51
CA PHE A 474 -2.30 21.30 8.36
C PHE A 474 -1.88 20.92 6.94
N LEU A 475 -1.41 21.90 6.16
CA LEU A 475 -1.08 21.74 4.75
C LEU A 475 0.37 21.36 4.52
N SER A 476 1.29 22.13 5.08
CA SER A 476 2.73 21.97 4.85
C SER A 476 3.53 22.66 5.94
N PHE A 477 4.81 22.31 6.02
CA PHE A 477 5.79 22.98 6.86
C PHE A 477 7.05 23.28 6.04
N THR A 478 7.80 24.29 6.48
CA THR A 478 8.98 24.78 5.77
C THR A 478 10.09 25.08 6.76
N PHE A 479 11.28 24.54 6.51
CA PHE A 479 12.48 24.89 7.25
C PHE A 479 13.24 25.98 6.50
N LEU A 480 13.49 27.09 7.19
CA LEU A 480 14.27 28.23 6.72
C LEU A 480 15.55 28.30 7.56
N ARG A 481 16.69 28.51 6.89
CA ARG A 481 17.99 28.63 7.53
C ARG A 481 18.16 29.96 8.24
#